data_AF-J3S895-F1
#
_entry.id   AF-J3S895-F1
#
_cell.length_a   1.000
_cell.length_b   1.000
_cell.length_c   1.000
_cell.angle_alpha   90.00
_cell.angle_beta   90.00
_cell.angle_gamma   90.00
#
_symmetry.space_group_name_H-M   'P 1'
#
loop_
_entity.id
_entity.type
_entity.pdbx_description
1 polymer ?
#
loop_
_entity_poly.entity_id
_entity_poly.type
_entity_poly.pdbx_seq_one_letter_code
_entity_poly.pdbx_strand_id
1 'polypeptide(L)'
;MADMKVTNTMKYSVITTAEDVREFYTDSHVHTKAPSSNAGWLFSLLLGDCLGLISGQKWSELRHLMDPFFSHKVSATRTSSVIAAAAQHLQIELPRLAPQQETNGDCVTVNAVEGFSSFPFFFVAEVIYGKLEQNLKDEMWGLAEEHTQLFRYIVQGGIHRYRISGVIGTEASKKTFDFIRKWESFNNRLYQSQRSQNLQTPLVQMLQASEDKKVTFSEVRGATRGVIRCQCHQANVEIGHPNN
;
A
#
# COMPACT_ATOMS: atom_id res chain seq x y z
N MET A 1 -2.76 -7.25 50.42
CA MET A 1 -2.59 -6.59 49.11
C MET A 1 -2.63 -7.69 48.06
N ALA A 2 -3.75 -7.79 47.35
CA ALA A 2 -3.97 -8.86 46.38
C ALA A 2 -3.22 -8.55 45.08
N ASP A 3 -2.37 -9.50 44.70
CA ASP A 3 -1.49 -9.49 43.55
C ASP A 3 -2.33 -9.70 42.28
N MET A 4 -2.37 -8.68 41.41
CA MET A 4 -3.12 -8.70 40.16
C MET A 4 -2.34 -9.49 39.10
N LYS A 5 -2.51 -10.81 39.06
CA LYS A 5 -2.02 -11.65 37.97
C LYS A 5 -2.87 -11.43 36.73
N VAL A 6 -2.45 -10.50 35.86
CA VAL A 6 -2.90 -10.46 34.47
C VAL A 6 -2.10 -11.51 33.69
N THR A 7 -2.63 -12.71 33.56
CA THR A 7 -2.17 -13.67 32.55
C THR A 7 -3.33 -14.00 31.63
N ASN A 8 -3.64 -13.09 30.71
CA ASN A 8 -4.49 -13.41 29.57
C ASN A 8 -3.58 -13.95 28.46
N THR A 9 -3.29 -15.25 28.50
CA THR A 9 -2.54 -15.91 27.43
C THR A 9 -3.46 -16.01 26.22
N MET A 10 -3.31 -15.10 25.25
CA MET A 10 -4.06 -15.19 23.99
C MET A 10 -3.73 -16.52 23.31
N LYS A 11 -4.76 -17.35 23.10
CA LYS A 11 -4.64 -18.61 22.37
C LYS A 11 -4.62 -18.31 20.88
N TYR A 12 -3.53 -18.67 20.21
CA TYR A 12 -3.40 -18.61 18.76
C TYR A 12 -3.21 -20.02 18.20
N SER A 13 -3.74 -20.27 17.01
CA SER A 13 -3.49 -21.51 16.25
C SER A 13 -2.55 -21.16 15.11
N VAL A 14 -1.43 -21.88 15.00
CA VAL A 14 -0.43 -21.67 13.93
C VAL A 14 -0.59 -22.78 12.92
N ILE A 15 -0.83 -22.40 11.67
CA ILE A 15 -0.82 -23.31 10.53
C ILE A 15 0.64 -23.43 10.05
N THR A 16 1.18 -24.64 9.97
CA THR A 16 2.61 -24.88 9.75
C THR A 16 2.93 -25.66 8.48
N THR A 17 1.93 -26.23 7.80
CA THR A 17 2.10 -26.99 6.56
C THR A 17 1.50 -26.24 5.36
N ALA A 18 2.06 -26.45 4.17
CA ALA A 18 1.55 -25.81 2.95
C ALA A 18 0.16 -26.32 2.59
N GLU A 19 -0.12 -27.61 2.87
CA GLU A 19 -1.40 -28.27 2.65
C GLU A 19 -2.50 -27.62 3.50
N ASP A 20 -2.24 -27.41 4.79
CA ASP A 20 -3.20 -26.78 5.70
C ASP A 20 -3.38 -25.29 5.35
N VAL A 21 -2.33 -24.60 4.90
CA VAL A 21 -2.46 -23.21 4.40
C VAL A 21 -3.38 -23.19 3.18
N ARG A 22 -3.18 -24.08 2.21
CA ARG A 22 -4.03 -24.16 1.02
C ARG A 22 -5.49 -24.45 1.40
N GLU A 23 -5.72 -25.42 2.28
CA GLU A 23 -7.05 -25.76 2.77
C GLU A 23 -7.71 -24.55 3.44
N PHE A 24 -7.01 -23.92 4.38
CA PHE A 24 -7.49 -22.73 5.08
C PHE A 24 -7.88 -21.59 4.13
N TYR A 25 -7.14 -21.34 3.05
CA TYR A 25 -7.46 -20.25 2.13
C TYR A 25 -8.53 -20.58 1.08
N THR A 26 -9.01 -21.83 0.99
CA THR A 26 -9.99 -22.26 -0.02
C THR A 26 -11.33 -21.52 0.11
N ASP A 27 -11.74 -21.21 1.33
CA ASP A 27 -12.96 -20.46 1.65
C ASP A 27 -12.66 -19.06 2.22
N SER A 28 -11.48 -18.50 1.96
CA SER A 28 -11.02 -17.20 2.50
C SER A 28 -11.97 -16.00 2.32
N HIS A 29 -12.90 -16.08 1.36
CA HIS A 29 -13.94 -15.07 1.14
C HIS A 29 -15.00 -15.01 2.25
N VAL A 30 -15.21 -16.09 3.02
CA VAL A 30 -16.10 -16.11 4.19
C VAL A 30 -15.37 -15.84 5.51
N HIS A 31 -14.04 -15.77 5.48
CA HIS A 31 -13.26 -15.50 6.67
C HIS A 31 -13.48 -14.07 7.14
N THR A 32 -13.67 -13.91 8.46
CA THR A 32 -13.74 -12.59 9.07
C THR A 32 -12.34 -12.15 9.46
N LYS A 33 -11.87 -11.07 8.83
CA LYS A 33 -10.57 -10.46 9.15
C LYS A 33 -10.66 -9.82 10.53
N ALA A 34 -9.62 -10.02 11.34
CA ALA A 34 -9.53 -9.37 12.64
C ALA A 34 -9.57 -7.83 12.48
N PRO A 35 -10.28 -7.10 13.35
CA PRO A 35 -10.27 -5.65 13.34
C PRO A 35 -8.84 -5.10 13.33
N SER A 36 -8.53 -4.25 12.35
CA SER A 36 -7.20 -3.66 12.18
C SER A 36 -6.06 -4.69 12.09
N SER A 37 -6.35 -5.93 11.65
CA SER A 37 -5.40 -7.06 11.65
C SER A 37 -4.69 -7.29 12.98
N ASN A 38 -5.33 -6.94 14.12
CA ASN A 38 -4.73 -6.94 15.45
C ASN A 38 -3.47 -6.05 15.59
N ALA A 39 -3.18 -5.17 14.63
CA ALA A 39 -2.03 -4.25 14.66
C ALA A 39 -2.32 -2.95 15.44
N GLY A 40 -3.56 -2.77 15.90
CA GLY A 40 -3.96 -1.70 16.81
C GLY A 40 -4.38 -0.41 16.12
N TRP A 41 -4.56 0.63 16.93
CA TRP A 41 -5.24 1.87 16.54
C TRP A 41 -4.50 2.68 15.46
N LEU A 42 -3.19 2.88 15.60
CA LEU A 42 -2.42 3.67 14.62
C LEU A 42 -2.44 3.00 13.23
N PHE A 43 -2.39 1.67 13.18
CA PHE A 43 -2.49 0.91 11.93
C PHE A 43 -3.84 1.11 11.23
N SER A 44 -4.94 1.03 11.98
CA SER A 44 -6.26 1.34 11.40
C SER A 44 -6.39 2.78 10.93
N LEU A 45 -5.75 3.72 11.62
CA LEU A 45 -5.80 5.12 11.22
C LEU A 45 -5.02 5.34 9.92
N LEU A 46 -3.83 4.75 9.81
CA LEU A 46 -2.94 4.91 8.66
C LEU A 46 -3.53 4.25 7.40
N LEU A 47 -3.96 2.99 7.50
CA LEU A 47 -4.48 2.24 6.36
C LEU A 47 -5.96 2.51 6.08
N GLY A 48 -6.77 2.76 7.11
CA GLY A 48 -8.22 2.87 6.95
C GLY A 48 -8.86 1.54 6.55
N ASP A 49 -9.98 1.63 5.82
CA ASP A 49 -10.79 0.48 5.41
C ASP A 49 -10.32 -0.10 4.07
N CYS A 50 -9.04 -0.50 3.99
CA CYS A 50 -8.49 -1.16 2.80
C CYS A 50 -9.17 -2.51 2.54
N LEU A 51 -9.21 -2.92 1.26
CA LEU A 51 -9.77 -4.23 0.83
C LEU A 51 -9.17 -5.42 1.60
N GLY A 52 -7.89 -5.35 1.96
CA GLY A 52 -7.21 -6.37 2.76
C GLY A 52 -7.57 -6.39 4.25
N LEU A 53 -8.39 -5.46 4.74
CA LEU A 53 -8.73 -5.28 6.16
C LEU A 53 -10.24 -5.37 6.45
N ILE A 54 -11.08 -5.26 5.42
CA ILE A 54 -12.54 -5.35 5.52
C ILE A 54 -13.05 -6.77 5.19
N SER A 55 -14.27 -7.08 5.65
CA SER A 55 -14.91 -8.40 5.50
C SER A 55 -16.36 -8.27 5.05
N GLY A 56 -16.94 -9.38 4.56
CA GLY A 56 -18.35 -9.47 4.21
C GLY A 56 -18.78 -8.54 3.08
N GLN A 57 -19.97 -7.95 3.21
CA GLN A 57 -20.59 -7.13 2.16
C GLN A 57 -19.71 -5.96 1.70
N LYS A 58 -19.10 -5.23 2.65
CA LYS A 58 -18.19 -4.13 2.35
C LYS A 58 -17.00 -4.56 1.49
N TRP A 59 -16.43 -5.73 1.82
CA TRP A 59 -15.36 -6.31 1.01
C TRP A 59 -15.83 -6.63 -0.40
N SER A 60 -17.02 -7.24 -0.54
CA SER A 60 -17.60 -7.60 -1.84
C SER A 60 -17.84 -6.38 -2.71
N GLU A 61 -18.43 -5.32 -2.14
CA GLU A 61 -18.73 -4.06 -2.84
C GLU A 61 -17.45 -3.35 -3.31
N LEU A 62 -16.46 -3.19 -2.42
CA LEU A 62 -15.18 -2.59 -2.79
C LEU A 62 -14.41 -3.47 -3.79
N ARG A 63 -14.49 -4.80 -3.68
CA ARG A 63 -13.85 -5.72 -4.62
C ARG A 63 -14.46 -5.60 -6.01
N HIS A 64 -15.78 -5.56 -6.12
CA HIS A 64 -16.46 -5.36 -7.39
C HIS A 64 -16.15 -4.02 -8.03
N LEU A 65 -15.98 -2.96 -7.23
CA LEU A 65 -15.52 -1.67 -7.73
C LEU A 65 -14.09 -1.74 -8.32
N MET A 66 -13.22 -2.58 -7.74
CA MET A 66 -11.82 -2.72 -8.15
C MET A 66 -11.58 -3.76 -9.27
N ASP A 67 -12.49 -4.74 -9.42
CA ASP A 67 -12.40 -5.82 -10.40
C ASP A 67 -12.12 -5.36 -11.84
N PRO A 68 -12.80 -4.32 -12.37
CA PRO A 68 -12.56 -3.84 -13.73
C PRO A 68 -11.13 -3.37 -13.96
N PHE A 69 -10.41 -2.98 -12.90
CA PHE A 69 -9.07 -2.42 -13.02
C PHE A 69 -7.97 -3.46 -12.80
N PHE A 70 -8.22 -4.49 -12.00
CA PHE A 70 -7.19 -5.44 -11.54
C PHE A 70 -7.54 -6.92 -11.76
N SER A 71 -8.59 -7.25 -12.52
CA SER A 71 -8.86 -8.64 -12.90
C SER A 71 -7.69 -9.26 -13.67
N HIS A 72 -7.55 -10.58 -13.61
CA HIS A 72 -6.50 -11.30 -14.34
C HIS A 72 -6.49 -10.96 -15.84
N LYS A 73 -7.67 -10.93 -16.47
CA LYS A 73 -7.83 -10.60 -17.88
C LYS A 73 -7.31 -9.19 -18.19
N VAL A 74 -7.68 -8.20 -17.39
CA VAL A 74 -7.28 -6.80 -17.59
C VAL A 74 -5.81 -6.58 -17.28
N SER A 75 -5.27 -7.27 -16.28
CA SER A 75 -3.84 -7.23 -15.97
C SER A 75 -3.00 -7.86 -17.09
N ALA A 76 -3.44 -8.98 -17.66
CA ALA A 76 -2.75 -9.65 -18.76
C ALA A 76 -2.67 -8.78 -20.04
N THR A 77 -3.64 -7.88 -20.29
CA THR A 77 -3.56 -6.95 -21.43
C THR A 77 -2.50 -5.87 -21.27
N ARG A 78 -1.94 -5.69 -20.06
CA ARG A 78 -0.92 -4.67 -19.77
C ARG A 78 0.51 -5.19 -19.89
N THR A 79 0.74 -6.48 -20.13
CA THR A 79 2.09 -7.08 -20.18
C THR A 79 3.04 -6.33 -21.12
N SER A 80 2.59 -6.00 -22.33
CA SER A 80 3.42 -5.24 -23.28
C SER A 80 3.75 -3.84 -22.78
N SER A 81 2.80 -3.18 -22.11
CA SER A 81 3.01 -1.85 -21.50
C SER A 81 3.98 -1.92 -20.32
N VAL A 82 3.95 -2.98 -19.51
CA VAL A 82 4.92 -3.21 -18.43
C VAL A 82 6.33 -3.34 -19.01
N ILE A 83 6.50 -4.14 -20.07
CA ILE A 83 7.81 -4.35 -20.71
C ILE A 83 8.35 -3.03 -21.29
N ALA A 84 7.50 -2.27 -21.98
CA ALA A 84 7.88 -0.97 -22.52
C ALA A 84 8.26 0.03 -21.41
N ALA A 85 7.47 0.09 -20.32
CA ALA A 85 7.77 0.94 -19.18
C ALA A 85 9.06 0.51 -18.47
N ALA A 86 9.34 -0.79 -18.37
CA ALA A 86 10.58 -1.30 -17.79
C ALA A 86 11.80 -0.90 -18.64
N ALA A 87 11.72 -1.02 -19.98
CA ALA A 87 12.78 -0.56 -20.87
C ALA A 87 13.03 0.94 -20.73
N GLN A 88 11.97 1.75 -20.64
CA GLN A 88 12.09 3.20 -20.40
C GLN A 88 12.73 3.49 -19.03
N HIS A 89 12.33 2.78 -17.98
CA HIS A 89 12.88 2.91 -16.64
C HIS A 89 14.39 2.63 -16.63
N LEU A 90 14.82 1.56 -17.29
CA LEU A 90 16.24 1.20 -17.41
C LEU A 90 17.07 2.26 -18.15
N GLN A 91 16.50 2.90 -19.17
CA GLN A 91 17.22 3.88 -20.00
C GLN A 91 17.26 5.28 -19.39
N ILE A 92 16.19 5.69 -18.68
CA ILE A 92 16.00 7.07 -18.25
C ILE A 92 16.12 7.20 -16.73
N GLU A 93 15.35 6.41 -15.98
CA GLU A 93 15.24 6.59 -14.53
C GLU A 93 16.38 5.92 -13.76
N LEU A 94 16.81 4.72 -14.17
CA LEU A 94 17.84 3.97 -13.45
C LEU A 94 19.18 4.73 -13.37
N PRO A 95 19.71 5.36 -14.44
CA PRO A 95 20.93 6.18 -14.34
C PRO A 95 20.77 7.39 -13.43
N ARG A 96 19.55 7.94 -13.32
CA ARG A 96 19.24 9.10 -12.46
C ARG A 96 19.13 8.71 -10.99
N LEU A 97 18.50 7.57 -10.70
CA LEU A 97 18.22 7.08 -9.35
C LEU A 97 19.43 6.39 -8.70
N ALA A 98 20.25 5.70 -9.51
CA ALA A 98 21.43 4.99 -9.05
C ALA A 98 22.68 5.42 -9.87
N PRO A 99 23.19 6.64 -9.66
CA PRO A 99 24.30 7.19 -10.46
C PRO A 99 25.66 6.55 -10.14
N GLN A 100 25.82 5.95 -8.95
CA GLN A 100 27.02 5.21 -8.56
C GLN A 100 26.97 3.80 -9.12
N GLN A 101 27.31 3.68 -10.40
CA GLN A 101 27.39 2.40 -11.08
C GLN A 101 28.84 1.92 -11.04
N GLU A 102 29.09 0.81 -10.35
CA GLU A 102 30.34 0.07 -10.56
C GLU A 102 30.22 -0.66 -11.89
N THR A 103 30.98 -0.19 -12.87
CA THR A 103 31.08 -0.84 -14.18
C THR A 103 32.29 -1.77 -14.18
N ASN A 104 32.04 -3.07 -14.36
CA ASN A 104 33.10 -4.05 -14.60
C ASN A 104 32.87 -4.68 -15.97
N GLY A 105 33.48 -4.11 -17.01
CA GLY A 105 33.24 -4.51 -18.40
C GLY A 105 31.78 -4.27 -18.81
N ASP A 106 31.11 -5.34 -19.25
CA ASP A 106 29.72 -5.31 -19.72
C ASP A 106 28.67 -5.37 -18.58
N CYS A 107 29.11 -5.45 -17.32
CA CYS A 107 28.24 -5.56 -16.16
C CYS A 107 28.13 -4.23 -15.39
N VAL A 108 26.90 -3.91 -14.99
CA VAL A 108 26.57 -2.76 -14.14
C VAL A 108 26.03 -3.26 -12.81
N THR A 109 26.66 -2.87 -11.70
CA THR A 109 26.13 -3.11 -10.35
C THR A 109 25.31 -1.91 -9.91
N VAL A 110 24.06 -2.15 -9.50
CA VAL A 110 23.15 -1.13 -8.94
C VAL A 110 22.54 -1.61 -7.64
N ASN A 111 22.28 -0.68 -6.72
CA ASN A 111 21.42 -0.95 -5.57
C ASN A 111 19.98 -1.18 -6.08
N ALA A 112 19.47 -2.41 -5.89
CA ALA A 112 18.16 -2.80 -6.42
C ALA A 112 17.01 -1.98 -5.82
N VAL A 113 17.10 -1.61 -4.53
CA VAL A 113 16.04 -0.83 -3.86
C VAL A 113 16.03 0.60 -4.39
N GLU A 114 17.19 1.24 -4.49
CA GLU A 114 17.31 2.60 -5.02
C GLU A 114 16.92 2.67 -6.50
N GLY A 115 17.36 1.68 -7.28
CA GLY A 115 17.14 1.65 -8.73
C GLY A 115 15.73 1.22 -9.15
N PHE A 116 15.07 0.34 -8.40
CA PHE A 116 13.84 -0.31 -8.86
C PHE A 116 12.61 -0.15 -7.95
N SER A 117 12.73 0.30 -6.70
CA SER A 117 11.55 0.38 -5.81
C SER A 117 10.46 1.33 -6.32
N SER A 118 10.84 2.37 -7.06
CA SER A 118 9.93 3.35 -7.65
C SER A 118 9.17 2.84 -8.87
N PHE A 119 9.75 1.89 -9.62
CA PHE A 119 9.14 1.37 -10.84
C PHE A 119 7.77 0.70 -10.62
N PRO A 120 7.63 -0.35 -9.78
CA PRO A 120 6.35 -1.00 -9.57
C PRO A 120 5.35 -0.06 -8.89
N PHE A 121 5.85 0.85 -8.04
CA PHE A 121 5.01 1.88 -7.40
C PHE A 121 4.35 2.79 -8.43
N PHE A 122 5.13 3.41 -9.31
CA PHE A 122 4.59 4.32 -10.31
C PHE A 122 3.80 3.60 -11.39
N PHE A 123 4.17 2.38 -11.76
CA PHE A 123 3.38 1.59 -12.72
C PHE A 123 1.95 1.35 -12.19
N VAL A 124 1.82 0.90 -10.94
CA VAL A 124 0.50 0.69 -10.32
C VAL A 124 -0.23 2.02 -10.09
N ALA A 125 0.50 3.08 -9.71
CA ALA A 125 -0.09 4.40 -9.58
C ALA A 125 -0.70 4.88 -10.90
N GLU A 126 0.01 4.75 -12.02
CA GLU A 126 -0.50 5.17 -13.33
C GLU A 126 -1.70 4.34 -13.81
N VAL A 127 -1.85 3.10 -13.33
CA VAL A 127 -3.10 2.33 -13.57
C VAL A 127 -4.29 3.02 -12.90
N ILE A 128 -4.14 3.56 -11.69
CA ILE A 128 -5.25 4.16 -10.91
C ILE A 128 -5.47 5.63 -11.26
N TYR A 129 -4.39 6.38 -11.37
CA TYR A 129 -4.39 7.82 -11.54
C TYR A 129 -4.30 8.24 -13.01
N GLY A 130 -4.00 7.32 -13.93
CA GLY A 130 -3.58 7.68 -15.27
C GLY A 130 -2.14 8.21 -15.28
N LYS A 131 -1.67 8.64 -16.46
CA LYS A 131 -0.30 9.18 -16.62
C LYS A 131 -0.10 10.39 -15.70
N LEU A 132 0.95 10.36 -14.89
CA LEU A 132 1.31 11.44 -13.97
C LEU A 132 2.47 12.27 -14.53
N GLU A 133 2.37 13.58 -14.38
CA GLU A 133 3.49 14.50 -14.64
C GLU A 133 4.57 14.36 -13.55
N GLN A 134 5.80 14.77 -13.86
CA GLN A 134 6.94 14.54 -12.97
C GLN A 134 6.76 15.18 -11.59
N ASN A 135 6.23 16.40 -11.51
CA ASN A 135 5.93 17.08 -10.25
C ASN A 135 4.93 16.30 -9.37
N LEU A 136 3.91 15.68 -9.98
CA LEU A 136 2.93 14.84 -9.29
C LEU A 136 3.55 13.52 -8.86
N LYS A 137 4.45 12.96 -9.66
CA LYS A 137 5.23 11.78 -9.29
C LYS A 137 6.11 12.06 -8.08
N ASP A 138 6.82 13.18 -8.07
CA ASP A 138 7.69 13.59 -6.97
C ASP A 138 6.89 13.82 -5.68
N GLU A 139 5.74 14.50 -5.76
CA GLU A 139 4.84 14.70 -4.62
C GLU A 139 4.30 13.36 -4.10
N MET A 140 3.82 12.49 -4.99
CA MET A 140 3.31 11.16 -4.64
C MET A 140 4.38 10.30 -3.99
N TRP A 141 5.62 10.36 -4.49
CA TRP A 141 6.76 9.65 -3.93
C TRP A 141 7.08 10.12 -2.51
N GLY A 142 7.11 11.44 -2.27
CA GLY A 142 7.31 11.99 -0.94
C GLY A 142 6.23 11.53 0.06
N LEU A 143 4.98 11.42 -0.38
CA LEU A 143 3.90 10.86 0.44
C LEU A 143 4.11 9.36 0.72
N ALA A 144 4.61 8.60 -0.25
CA ALA A 144 4.90 7.17 -0.09
C ALA A 144 6.06 6.94 0.91
N GLU A 145 7.09 7.79 0.86
CA GLU A 145 8.18 7.79 1.85
C GLU A 145 7.69 8.17 3.25
N GLU A 146 6.85 9.19 3.38
CA GLU A 146 6.22 9.60 4.65
C GLU A 146 5.39 8.44 5.24
N HIS A 147 4.59 7.76 4.41
CA HIS A 147 3.83 6.57 4.80
C HIS A 147 4.75 5.43 5.30
N THR A 148 5.86 5.17 4.60
CA THR A 148 6.83 4.13 4.99
C THR A 148 7.48 4.45 6.34
N GLN A 149 7.80 5.71 6.60
CA GLN A 149 8.32 6.15 7.91
C GLN A 149 7.27 5.98 9.01
N LEU A 150 6.01 6.32 8.74
CA LEU A 150 4.89 6.12 9.69
C LEU A 150 4.67 4.65 10.02
N PHE A 151 4.87 3.76 9.05
CA PHE A 151 4.73 2.32 9.26
C PHE A 151 5.70 1.77 10.31
N ARG A 152 6.86 2.42 10.51
CA ARG A 152 7.83 2.03 11.56
C ARG A 152 7.23 2.13 12.97
N TYR A 153 6.44 3.17 13.26
CA TYR A 153 5.76 3.32 14.56
C TYR A 153 4.75 2.19 14.81
N ILE A 154 4.13 1.68 13.75
CA ILE A 154 3.20 0.55 13.84
C ILE A 154 3.94 -0.74 14.17
N VAL A 155 5.04 -1.03 13.46
CA VAL A 155 5.86 -2.23 13.68
C VAL A 155 6.47 -2.23 15.08
N GLN A 156 6.93 -1.07 15.57
CA GLN A 156 7.43 -0.90 16.94
C GLN A 156 6.35 -1.21 18.00
N GLY A 157 5.06 -1.00 17.70
CA GLY A 157 3.95 -1.31 18.59
C GLY A 157 3.86 -0.39 19.80
N GLY A 158 3.66 -0.97 21.00
CA GLY A 158 3.56 -0.20 22.24
C GLY A 158 2.31 0.69 22.33
N ILE A 159 2.49 1.95 22.76
CA ILE A 159 1.38 2.89 22.99
C ILE A 159 0.55 3.16 21.73
N HIS A 160 1.17 3.04 20.54
CA HIS A 160 0.54 3.24 19.23
C HIS A 160 -0.55 2.19 18.90
N ARG A 161 -0.58 1.07 19.64
CA ARG A 161 -1.67 0.09 19.52
C ARG A 161 -2.98 0.57 20.12
N TYR A 162 -2.93 1.51 21.06
CA TYR A 162 -4.09 1.94 21.84
C TYR A 162 -4.60 3.31 21.39
N ARG A 163 -5.92 3.52 21.47
CA ARG A 163 -6.57 4.80 21.11
C ARG A 163 -6.04 6.00 21.90
N ILE A 164 -5.52 5.77 23.11
CA ILE A 164 -4.97 6.83 23.96
C ILE A 164 -3.82 7.57 23.29
N SER A 165 -3.05 6.94 22.38
CA SER A 165 -1.99 7.64 21.64
C SER A 165 -2.53 8.78 20.78
N GLY A 166 -3.76 8.68 20.30
CA GLY A 166 -4.44 9.76 19.59
C GLY A 166 -4.82 10.92 20.51
N VAL A 167 -5.31 10.61 21.70
CA VAL A 167 -5.78 11.59 22.69
C VAL A 167 -4.62 12.39 23.27
N ILE A 168 -3.51 11.73 23.62
CA ILE A 168 -2.31 12.40 24.15
C ILE A 168 -1.48 13.11 23.07
N GLY A 169 -1.88 13.00 21.80
CA GLY A 169 -1.24 13.70 20.69
C GLY A 169 0.23 13.32 20.50
N THR A 170 0.56 12.02 20.53
CA THR A 170 1.94 11.57 20.25
C THR A 170 2.43 12.07 18.89
N GLU A 171 3.74 12.21 18.73
CA GLU A 171 4.36 12.60 17.45
C GLU A 171 3.87 11.71 16.29
N ALA A 172 3.83 10.39 16.50
CA ALA A 172 3.34 9.43 15.51
C ALA A 172 1.88 9.70 15.12
N SER A 173 1.02 10.02 16.09
CA SER A 173 -0.39 10.36 15.83
C SER A 173 -0.50 11.64 15.01
N LYS A 174 0.23 12.69 15.37
CA LYS A 174 0.23 13.98 14.67
C LYS A 174 0.69 13.83 13.22
N LYS A 175 1.85 13.19 13.01
CA LYS A 175 2.37 12.89 11.66
C LYS A 175 1.40 12.04 10.84
N THR A 176 0.71 11.08 11.46
CA THR A 176 -0.30 10.26 10.78
C THR A 176 -1.49 11.11 10.32
N PHE A 177 -2.01 12.00 11.17
CA PHE A 177 -3.08 12.91 10.76
C PHE A 177 -2.63 13.87 9.65
N ASP A 178 -1.40 14.36 9.70
CA ASP A 178 -0.86 15.25 8.69
C ASP A 178 -0.72 14.53 7.34
N PHE A 179 -0.15 13.33 7.34
CA PHE A 179 -0.09 12.46 6.16
C PHE A 179 -1.48 12.21 5.57
N ILE A 180 -2.47 11.87 6.41
CA ILE A 180 -3.85 11.63 5.97
C ILE A 180 -4.41 12.84 5.22
N ARG A 181 -4.24 14.05 5.79
CA ARG A 181 -4.70 15.29 5.17
C ARG A 181 -3.99 15.58 3.85
N LYS A 182 -2.67 15.39 3.78
CA LYS A 182 -1.89 15.58 2.54
C LYS A 182 -2.34 14.59 1.46
N TRP A 183 -2.48 13.31 1.80
CA TRP A 183 -2.94 12.27 0.88
C TRP A 183 -4.34 12.58 0.32
N GLU A 184 -5.27 13.00 1.18
CA GLU A 184 -6.62 13.40 0.76
C GLU A 184 -6.59 14.62 -0.15
N SER A 185 -5.81 15.65 0.20
CA SER A 185 -5.64 16.84 -0.63
C SER A 185 -5.08 16.49 -2.02
N PHE A 186 -4.06 15.63 -2.08
CA PHE A 186 -3.49 15.13 -3.33
C PHE A 186 -4.53 14.45 -4.21
N ASN A 187 -5.28 13.49 -3.65
CA ASN A 187 -6.31 12.76 -4.39
C ASN A 187 -7.46 13.67 -4.85
N ASN A 188 -7.90 14.59 -3.99
CA ASN A 188 -8.96 15.53 -4.34
C ASN A 188 -8.54 16.47 -5.47
N ARG A 189 -7.30 16.99 -5.47
CA ARG A 189 -6.81 17.84 -6.57
C ARG A 189 -6.78 17.08 -7.90
N LEU A 190 -6.29 15.84 -7.91
CA LEU A 190 -6.29 15.01 -9.11
C LEU A 190 -7.71 14.69 -9.58
N TYR A 191 -8.61 14.35 -8.66
CA TYR A 191 -10.00 14.09 -8.99
C TYR A 191 -10.69 15.29 -9.64
N GLN A 192 -10.54 16.49 -9.07
CA GLN A 192 -11.14 17.70 -9.63
C GLN A 192 -10.57 18.02 -11.02
N SER A 193 -9.25 17.87 -11.20
CA SER A 193 -8.59 18.08 -12.50
C SER A 193 -9.03 17.06 -13.56
N GLN A 194 -9.15 15.78 -13.19
CA GLN A 194 -9.55 14.72 -14.11
C GLN A 194 -11.04 14.82 -14.48
N ARG A 195 -11.88 15.20 -13.51
CA ARG A 195 -13.31 15.45 -13.73
C ARG A 195 -13.54 16.63 -14.68
N SER A 196 -12.80 17.73 -14.55
CA SER A 196 -12.92 18.88 -15.47
C SER A 196 -12.48 18.54 -16.91
N GLN A 197 -11.57 17.57 -17.06
CA GLN A 197 -11.11 17.03 -18.34
C GLN A 197 -11.97 15.87 -18.86
N ASN A 198 -13.06 15.49 -18.18
CA ASN A 198 -13.91 14.33 -18.50
C ASN A 198 -13.16 12.99 -18.58
N LEU A 199 -12.05 12.84 -17.85
CA LEU A 199 -11.32 11.59 -17.76
C LEU A 199 -12.03 10.57 -16.87
N GLN A 200 -12.01 9.29 -17.25
CA GLN A 200 -12.67 8.19 -16.53
C GLN A 200 -11.66 7.21 -15.92
N THR A 201 -10.68 7.75 -15.19
CA THR A 201 -9.68 6.96 -14.49
C THR A 201 -10.31 6.15 -13.34
N PRO A 202 -9.65 5.09 -12.84
CA PRO A 202 -10.10 4.41 -11.65
C PRO A 202 -10.29 5.32 -10.44
N LEU A 203 -9.41 6.33 -10.25
CA LEU A 203 -9.58 7.34 -9.21
C LEU A 203 -10.96 8.04 -9.31
N VAL A 204 -11.32 8.51 -10.51
CA VAL A 204 -12.60 9.20 -10.74
C VAL A 204 -13.77 8.26 -10.44
N GLN A 205 -13.73 7.04 -10.94
CA GLN A 205 -14.80 6.05 -10.72
C GLN A 205 -14.96 5.70 -9.23
N MET A 206 -13.86 5.56 -8.50
CA MET A 206 -13.89 5.29 -7.06
C MET A 206 -14.48 6.46 -6.26
N LEU A 207 -14.05 7.70 -6.55
CA LEU A 207 -14.55 8.87 -5.82
C LEU A 207 -16.01 9.18 -6.17
N GLN A 208 -16.44 8.98 -7.42
CA GLN A 208 -17.86 9.06 -7.80
C GLN A 208 -18.70 8.00 -7.10
N ALA A 209 -18.22 6.76 -6.99
CA ALA A 209 -18.91 5.72 -6.22
C ALA A 209 -19.06 6.12 -4.73
N SER A 210 -18.11 6.87 -4.19
CA SER A 210 -18.23 7.45 -2.85
C SER A 210 -19.24 8.60 -2.78
N GLU A 211 -19.30 9.48 -3.78
CA GLU A 211 -20.32 10.54 -3.88
C GLU A 211 -21.74 9.95 -3.96
N ASP A 212 -21.88 8.85 -4.71
CA ASP A 212 -23.12 8.07 -4.87
C ASP A 212 -23.48 7.24 -3.62
N LYS A 213 -22.65 7.26 -2.57
CA LYS A 213 -22.82 6.46 -1.34
C LYS A 213 -22.81 4.94 -1.57
N LYS A 214 -22.24 4.47 -2.67
CA LYS A 214 -22.05 3.04 -2.96
C LYS A 214 -20.88 2.45 -2.16
N VAL A 215 -19.89 3.29 -1.86
CA VAL A 215 -18.78 3.00 -0.95
C VAL A 215 -18.55 4.20 -0.04
N THR A 216 -17.89 4.01 1.08
CA THR A 216 -17.49 5.10 1.97
C THR A 216 -16.21 5.77 1.48
N PHE A 217 -16.03 7.04 1.84
CA PHE A 217 -14.79 7.76 1.57
C PHE A 217 -13.58 7.09 2.26
N SER A 218 -13.79 6.44 3.42
CA SER A 218 -12.75 5.69 4.12
C SER A 218 -12.24 4.49 3.30
N GLU A 219 -13.14 3.77 2.65
CA GLU A 219 -12.82 2.64 1.77
C GLU A 219 -12.06 3.10 0.51
N VAL A 220 -12.47 4.22 -0.11
CA VAL A 220 -11.74 4.79 -1.26
C VAL A 220 -10.34 5.27 -0.87
N ARG A 221 -10.20 5.91 0.30
CA ARG A 221 -8.86 6.25 0.83
C ARG A 221 -8.00 5.02 1.05
N GLY A 222 -8.56 3.96 1.62
CA GLY A 222 -7.85 2.69 1.79
C GLY A 222 -7.41 2.09 0.45
N ALA A 223 -8.30 2.07 -0.54
CA ALA A 223 -8.00 1.55 -1.87
C ALA A 223 -6.87 2.34 -2.57
N THR A 224 -6.92 3.67 -2.54
CA THR A 224 -5.89 4.54 -3.13
C THR A 224 -4.55 4.46 -2.40
N ARG A 225 -4.55 4.35 -1.06
CA ARG A 225 -3.32 4.12 -0.27
C ARG A 225 -2.74 2.73 -0.47
N GLY A 226 -3.54 1.75 -0.88
CA GLY A 226 -3.09 0.39 -1.20
C GLY A 226 -1.95 0.35 -2.22
N VAL A 227 -1.86 1.35 -3.11
CA VAL A 227 -0.75 1.54 -4.07
C VAL A 227 0.60 1.68 -3.38
N ILE A 228 0.64 2.38 -2.25
CA ILE A 228 1.88 2.59 -1.48
C ILE A 228 2.41 1.27 -0.91
N ARG A 229 1.52 0.31 -0.62
CA ARG A 229 1.93 -0.99 -0.06
C ARG A 229 2.74 -1.84 -1.04
N CYS A 230 2.62 -1.63 -2.36
CA CYS A 230 3.47 -2.30 -3.34
C CYS A 230 4.96 -1.96 -3.17
N GLN A 231 5.30 -0.90 -2.43
CA GLN A 231 6.66 -0.51 -2.09
C GLN A 231 7.23 -1.30 -0.89
N CYS A 232 6.35 -1.75 0.03
CA CYS A 232 6.76 -2.39 1.28
C CYS A 232 6.82 -3.92 1.17
N HIS A 233 7.87 -4.46 0.55
CA HIS A 233 8.50 -5.74 0.96
C HIS A 233 9.92 -6.00 0.40
N GLN A 234 10.65 -4.98 -0.07
CA GLN A 234 12.07 -5.11 -0.42
C GLN A 234 13.02 -4.52 0.64
N ALA A 235 12.61 -4.53 1.91
CA ALA A 235 13.55 -4.25 2.99
C ALA A 235 14.41 -5.51 3.22
N ASN A 236 15.62 -5.50 2.67
CA ASN A 236 16.75 -6.39 2.96
C ASN A 236 16.43 -7.90 3.03
N VAL A 237 16.39 -8.55 1.87
CA VAL A 237 16.78 -9.96 1.80
C VAL A 237 18.30 -9.97 1.69
N GLU A 238 19.00 -10.14 2.81
CA GLU A 238 20.37 -10.62 2.78
C GLU A 238 20.34 -12.03 2.19
N ILE A 239 20.69 -12.16 0.91
CA ILE A 239 20.98 -13.46 0.33
C ILE A 239 22.32 -13.87 0.94
N GLY A 240 22.26 -14.61 2.03
CA GLY A 240 23.44 -15.24 2.61
C GLY A 240 24.15 -16.01 1.51
N HIS A 241 25.41 -15.64 1.26
CA HIS A 241 26.31 -16.45 0.46
C HIS A 241 26.35 -17.86 1.07
N PRO A 242 26.13 -18.93 0.29
CA PRO A 242 26.50 -20.26 0.75
C PRO A 242 28.02 -20.24 0.94
N ASN A 243 28.45 -20.37 2.20
CA ASN A 243 29.85 -20.52 2.54
C ASN A 243 30.45 -21.71 1.79
N ASN A 244 31.69 -21.52 1.31
CA ASN A 244 32.62 -22.57 0.89
C ASN A 244 32.68 -23.73 1.89
#